data_AF-A0A6I9W4J8-F1
#
_entry.id   AF-A0A6I9W4J8-F1
#
_cell.length_a   1.000
_cell.length_b   1.000
_cell.length_c   1.000
_cell.angle_alpha   90.00
_cell.angle_beta   90.00
_cell.angle_gamma   90.00
#
_symmetry.space_group_name_H-M   'P 1'
#
loop_
_entity.id
_entity.type
_entity.pdbx_description
1 polymer ?
#
loop_
_entity_poly.entity_id
_entity_poly.type
_entity_poly.pdbx_seq_one_letter_code
_entity_poly.pdbx_strand_id
1 'polypeptide(L)'
;MRCEVVGDPPPTKIRWYKNEAPLEENRPKITIRKIHAQMHEHAAKNLAGSRLKITNLDVSDIGFYTCRVTNGKDQIQSEGTLRVDSSKKWPDAPFRG
;
A
#
# COMPACT_ATOMS: atom_id res chain seq x y z
N MET A 1 0.84 2.77 3.47
CA MET A 1 0.61 1.39 3.97
C MET A 1 1.73 0.48 3.48
N ARG A 2 2.10 -0.54 4.27
CA ARG A 2 3.17 -1.50 3.95
C ARG A 2 2.59 -2.91 4.05
N CYS A 3 2.89 -3.74 3.06
CA CYS A 3 2.51 -5.14 2.99
C CYS A 3 3.78 -5.96 2.81
N GLU A 4 4.01 -6.94 3.67
CA GLU A 4 5.18 -7.82 3.65
C GLU A 4 4.72 -9.25 3.87
N VAL A 5 5.32 -10.16 3.13
CA VAL A 5 4.87 -11.53 3.05
C VAL A 5 6.07 -12.44 2.86
N VAL A 6 6.06 -13.54 3.60
CA VAL A 6 7.00 -14.64 3.43
C VAL A 6 6.22 -15.84 2.91
N GLY A 7 6.78 -16.55 1.93
CA GLY A 7 6.15 -17.76 1.39
C GLY A 7 7.16 -18.70 0.77
N ASP A 8 6.86 -20.00 0.83
CA ASP A 8 7.58 -21.05 0.14
C ASP A 8 6.54 -21.92 -0.61
N PRO A 9 6.46 -21.86 -1.96
CA PRO A 9 7.30 -21.10 -2.88
C PRO A 9 7.21 -19.57 -2.70
N PRO A 10 8.26 -18.81 -3.09
CA PRO A 10 8.29 -17.36 -2.98
C PRO A 10 7.07 -16.67 -3.61
N PRO A 11 6.56 -15.59 -2.98
CA PRO A 11 5.45 -14.81 -3.55
C PRO A 11 5.81 -14.25 -4.92
N THR A 12 4.93 -14.47 -5.91
CA THR A 12 5.17 -14.07 -7.30
C THR A 12 4.44 -12.79 -7.68
N LYS A 13 3.32 -12.49 -7.01
CA LYS A 13 2.48 -11.34 -7.35
C LYS A 13 1.87 -10.70 -6.11
N ILE A 14 1.98 -9.36 -6.04
CA ILE A 14 1.34 -8.52 -5.02
C ILE A 14 0.47 -7.50 -5.72
N ARG A 15 -0.78 -7.36 -5.28
CA ARG A 15 -1.76 -6.41 -5.81
C ARG A 15 -2.47 -5.67 -4.67
N TRP A 16 -2.73 -4.39 -4.89
CA TRP A 16 -3.52 -3.57 -3.98
C TRP A 16 -4.95 -3.41 -4.51
N TYR A 17 -5.90 -3.36 -3.60
CA TYR A 17 -7.32 -3.15 -3.87
C TYR A 17 -7.83 -2.07 -2.93
N LYS A 18 -8.79 -1.27 -3.41
CA LYS A 18 -9.57 -0.34 -2.61
C LYS A 18 -11.04 -0.72 -2.75
N ASN A 19 -11.70 -1.07 -1.65
CA ASN A 19 -13.10 -1.50 -1.63
C ASN A 19 -13.35 -2.59 -2.69
N GLU A 20 -12.53 -3.64 -2.68
CA GLU A 20 -12.53 -4.75 -3.66
C GLU A 20 -12.19 -4.40 -5.12
N ALA A 21 -12.05 -3.12 -5.47
CA ALA A 21 -11.62 -2.69 -6.80
C ALA A 21 -10.09 -2.62 -6.90
N PRO A 22 -9.47 -3.11 -7.98
CA PRO A 22 -8.01 -3.06 -8.14
C PRO A 22 -7.52 -1.60 -8.15
N LEU A 23 -6.48 -1.31 -7.36
CA LEU A 23 -5.81 -0.02 -7.36
C LEU A 23 -4.85 0.05 -8.56
N GLU A 24 -5.22 0.86 -9.55
CA GLU A 24 -4.36 1.16 -10.69
C GLU A 24 -3.27 2.17 -10.31
N GLU A 25 -2.06 1.92 -10.79
CA GLU A 25 -0.88 2.75 -10.55
C GLU A 25 -0.96 4.13 -11.23
N ASN A 26 -1.82 4.28 -12.24
CA ASN A 26 -1.94 5.50 -13.05
C ASN A 26 -2.73 6.64 -12.38
N ARG A 27 -3.07 6.52 -11.10
CA ARG A 27 -3.75 7.60 -10.37
C ARG A 27 -2.70 8.59 -9.86
N PRO A 28 -2.84 9.91 -10.13
CA PRO A 28 -1.80 10.90 -9.83
C PRO A 28 -1.43 11.00 -8.34
N LYS A 29 -2.35 10.60 -7.45
CA LYS A 29 -2.14 10.60 -5.99
C LYS A 29 -1.60 9.29 -5.41
N ILE A 30 -1.46 8.23 -6.22
CA ILE A 30 -1.08 6.89 -5.76
C ILE A 30 0.31 6.53 -6.27
N THR A 31 1.09 5.88 -5.43
CA THR A 31 2.38 5.28 -5.82
C THR A 31 2.48 3.89 -5.19
N ILE A 32 2.72 2.85 -5.99
CA ILE A 32 2.86 1.48 -5.52
C ILE A 32 4.29 1.02 -5.76
N ARG A 33 5.10 0.98 -4.70
CA ARG A 33 6.48 0.51 -4.81
C ARG A 33 6.59 -0.93 -4.35
N LYS A 34 7.11 -1.82 -5.20
CA LYS A 34 7.53 -3.16 -4.76
C LYS A 34 8.73 -3.01 -3.82
N ILE A 35 8.63 -3.64 -2.66
CA ILE A 35 9.75 -3.82 -1.75
C ILE A 35 10.25 -5.22 -2.05
N HIS A 36 11.27 -5.32 -2.91
CA HIS A 36 12.04 -6.56 -2.93
C HIS A 36 12.85 -6.60 -1.64
N ALA A 37 12.86 -7.75 -0.97
CA ALA A 37 13.88 -8.01 0.03
C ALA A 37 15.21 -7.69 -0.65
N GLN A 38 15.91 -6.69 -0.12
CA GLN A 38 17.08 -6.11 -0.74
C GLN A 38 18.00 -7.22 -1.24
N MET A 39 18.58 -7.00 -2.42
CA MET A 39 19.64 -7.75 -3.09
C MET A 39 20.93 -7.86 -2.25
N HIS A 40 20.82 -7.95 -0.93
CA HIS A 40 21.88 -8.47 -0.09
C HIS A 40 21.84 -9.99 -0.21
N GLU A 41 23.00 -10.58 -0.44
CA GLU A 41 23.27 -12.02 -0.60
C GLU A 41 22.65 -12.92 0.50
N HIS A 42 22.19 -12.32 1.60
CA HIS A 42 21.57 -12.98 2.76
C HIS A 42 20.08 -12.69 2.95
N ALA A 43 19.43 -11.92 2.09
CA ALA A 43 17.99 -11.70 2.18
C ALA A 43 17.26 -13.02 1.86
N ALA A 44 16.38 -13.44 2.77
CA ALA A 44 15.57 -14.64 2.61
C ALA A 44 14.85 -14.60 1.25
N LYS A 45 15.19 -15.54 0.35
CA LYS A 45 14.61 -15.66 -1.01
C LYS A 45 13.08 -15.78 -1.03
N ASN A 46 12.48 -15.96 0.13
CA ASN A 46 11.06 -16.19 0.37
C ASN A 46 10.31 -14.92 0.77
N LEU A 47 10.97 -13.77 0.89
CA LEU A 47 10.37 -12.50 1.32
C LEU A 47 10.02 -11.59 0.13
N ALA A 48 8.79 -11.10 0.09
CA ALA A 48 8.35 -10.07 -0.84
C ALA A 48 7.53 -8.99 -0.11
N GLY A 49 7.45 -7.80 -0.68
CA GLY A 49 6.65 -6.72 -0.11
C GLY A 49 6.21 -5.67 -1.12
N SER A 50 5.30 -4.81 -0.68
CA SER A 50 4.82 -3.66 -1.44
C SER A 50 4.42 -2.51 -0.51
N ARG A 51 4.63 -1.29 -0.97
CA ARG A 51 4.28 -0.06 -0.27
C ARG A 51 3.36 0.78 -1.12
N LEU A 52 2.14 0.97 -0.62
CA LEU A 52 1.16 1.90 -1.15
C LEU A 52 1.31 3.26 -0.46
N LYS A 53 1.62 4.30 -1.23
CA LYS A 53 1.64 5.69 -0.80
C LYS A 53 0.47 6.41 -1.47
N ILE A 54 -0.28 7.18 -0.67
CA ILE A 54 -1.34 8.08 -1.13
C ILE A 54 -0.96 9.48 -0.67
N THR A 55 -0.89 10.43 -1.60
CA THR A 55 -0.57 11.84 -1.32
C THR A 55 -1.82 12.70 -1.43
N ASN A 56 -1.86 13.84 -0.74
CA ASN A 56 -3.00 14.77 -0.76
C ASN A 56 -4.32 14.06 -0.41
N LEU A 57 -4.36 13.41 0.75
CA LEU A 57 -5.52 12.64 1.21
C LEU A 57 -6.77 13.51 1.28
N ASP A 58 -7.87 13.01 0.73
CA ASP A 58 -9.19 13.62 0.80
C ASP A 58 -10.26 12.60 1.24
N VAL A 59 -11.48 13.04 1.53
CA VAL A 59 -12.56 12.16 2.03
C VAL A 59 -12.91 11.02 1.07
N SER A 60 -12.66 11.17 -0.24
CA SER A 60 -12.85 10.10 -1.21
C SER A 60 -11.83 8.98 -1.03
N ASP A 61 -10.70 9.21 -0.35
CA ASP A 61 -9.69 8.19 -0.06
C ASP A 61 -10.07 7.25 1.07
N ILE A 62 -11.11 7.56 1.84
CA ILE A 62 -11.63 6.65 2.86
C ILE A 62 -12.04 5.31 2.22
N GLY A 63 -11.73 4.21 2.89
CA GLY A 63 -12.11 2.88 2.44
C GLY A 63 -11.26 1.76 3.01
N PHE A 64 -11.52 0.56 2.52
CA PHE A 64 -10.81 -0.67 2.85
C PHE A 64 -9.72 -0.89 1.80
N TYR A 65 -8.49 -1.04 2.26
CA TYR A 65 -7.32 -1.24 1.41
C TYR A 65 -6.76 -2.63 1.66
N THR A 66 -6.82 -3.45 0.62
CA THR A 66 -6.46 -4.87 0.71
C THR A 66 -5.20 -5.14 -0.12
N CYS A 67 -4.19 -5.71 0.53
CA CYS A 67 -3.04 -6.28 -0.14
C CYS A 67 -3.32 -7.76 -0.38
N ARG A 68 -3.37 -8.18 -1.64
CA ARG A 68 -3.54 -9.58 -2.04
C ARG A 68 -2.26 -10.10 -2.66
N VAL A 69 -1.83 -11.25 -2.19
CA VAL A 69 -0.57 -11.87 -2.56
C VAL A 69 -0.83 -13.30 -3.03
N THR A 70 -0.16 -13.71 -4.10
CA THR A 70 -0.14 -15.12 -4.54
C THR A 70 1.27 -15.58 -4.88
N ASN A 71 1.53 -16.87 -4.67
CA ASN A 71 2.70 -17.59 -5.16
C ASN A 71 2.38 -18.50 -6.37
N GLY A 72 1.16 -18.43 -6.91
CA GLY A 72 0.68 -19.28 -8.00
C GLY A 72 0.02 -20.59 -7.57
N LYS A 73 0.18 -21.02 -6.31
CA LYS A 73 -0.55 -22.14 -5.72
C LYS A 73 -1.65 -21.65 -4.79
N ASP A 74 -1.26 -20.77 -3.88
CA ASP A 74 -2.12 -20.22 -2.85
C ASP A 74 -2.22 -18.70 -2.97
N GLN A 75 -3.23 -18.16 -2.31
CA GLN A 75 -3.46 -16.72 -2.24
C GLN A 75 -3.84 -16.33 -0.82
N ILE A 76 -3.19 -15.30 -0.31
CA ILE A 76 -3.50 -14.70 0.98
C ILE A 76 -3.78 -13.21 0.80
N GLN A 77 -4.49 -12.62 1.76
CA GLN A 77 -4.76 -11.20 1.76
C GLN A 77 -4.79 -10.63 3.18
N SER A 78 -4.49 -9.35 3.27
CA SER A 78 -4.60 -8.56 4.49
C SER A 78 -5.25 -7.22 4.16
N GLU A 79 -6.17 -6.78 5.00
CA GLU A 79 -6.98 -5.57 4.81
C GLU A 79 -6.73 -4.57 5.94
N GLY A 80 -6.69 -3.29 5.59
CA GLY A 80 -6.67 -2.19 6.55
C GLY A 80 -7.63 -1.08 6.15
N THR A 81 -8.26 -0.43 7.13
CA THR A 81 -9.16 0.71 6.89
C THR A 81 -8.38 2.02 6.89
N LEU A 82 -8.55 2.83 5.84
CA LEU A 82 -8.10 4.22 5.80
C LEU A 82 -9.25 5.13 6.22
N ARG A 83 -9.00 5.93 7.26
CA ARG A 83 -9.88 7.03 7.68
C ARG A 83 -9.15 8.34 7.47
N VAL A 84 -9.88 9.35 7.01
CA VAL A 84 -9.39 10.72 6.84
C VAL A 84 -10.16 11.61 7.79
N ASP A 85 -9.43 12.38 8.60
CA ASP A 85 -10.01 13.35 9.51
C ASP A 85 -9.81 14.76 8.95
N SER A 86 -10.90 15.40 8.55
CA SER A 86 -10.91 16.77 8.03
C SER A 86 -10.97 17.84 9.12
N SER A 87 -11.03 17.46 10.39
CA SER A 87 -11.18 18.40 11.51
C SER A 87 -9.90 19.16 11.85
N LYS A 88 -8.72 18.70 11.41
CA LYS A 88 -7.49 19.49 11.46
C LYS A 88 -7.42 20.45 10.27
N LYS A 89 -8.16 21.56 10.37
CA LYS A 89 -7.71 22.78 9.70
C LYS A 89 -6.37 23.16 10.32
N TRP A 90 -5.30 23.19 9.52
CA TRP A 90 -4.07 23.83 9.93
C TRP A 90 -4.45 25.30 10.24
N PRO A 91 -4.18 25.84 11.44
CA PRO A 91 -4.43 27.25 11.70
C PRO A 91 -3.68 28.02 10.62
N ASP A 92 -4.40 28.86 9.89
CA ASP A 92 -3.85 29.68 8.82
C ASP A 92 -2.51 30.28 9.28
N ALA A 93 -1.47 30.05 8.48
CA ALA A 93 -0.20 30.72 8.71
C ALA A 93 -0.48 32.23 8.76
N PRO A 94 -0.01 32.96 9.79
CA PRO A 94 -0.36 34.36 9.93
C PRO A 94 0.14 35.11 8.69
N PHE A 95 -0.79 35.79 8.02
CA PHE A 95 -0.47 36.82 7.04
C PHE A 95 0.50 37.80 7.69
N ARG A 96 1.75 37.80 7.24
CA ARG A 96 2.67 38.91 7.52
C ARG A 96 2.21 40.09 6.66
N GLY A 97 1.55 41.04 7.31
CA GLY A 97 1.40 42.40 6.81
C GLY A 97 2.72 43.16 6.88
#